data_AF-A0A9J7LL43-F1
#
_entry.id   AF-A0A9J7LL43-F1
#
_cell.length_a   1.000
_cell.length_b   1.000
_cell.length_c   1.000
_cell.angle_alpha   90.00
_cell.angle_beta   90.00
_cell.angle_gamma   90.00
#
_symmetry.space_group_name_H-M   'P 1'
#
loop_
_entity.id
_entity.type
_entity.pdbx_description
1 polymer ?
#
loop_
_entity_poly.entity_id
_entity_poly.type
_entity_poly.pdbx_seq_one_letter_code
_entity_poly.pdbx_strand_id
1 'polypeptide(L)'
;MELRLDLLVTFLTTLTCVSGWYDNRVTGNQRGLSPAQIQTILDAHNRYRSYVYPAAANMKKMEWDHLLSQMAQAWADGCRFQKGIVTTIQHPYTSGNLGQNMGMVLQNFKPVEQLVSDWHKEGRYYIYETGECMQRRPFTCDEYTQMVWADTTKLGCGWTQCSDMGGIPADFLVCYYSPGGNFQLHGRTLPPYTRGEPCSGCASDEKCEGGTLCVKAPPVAELAVRRPYEMLNTNGHQSRFATNGIVRNGMMNDPYYTTTRKRKALRRIPKKQNVIRPFRCWDGRLTIPHHYICDGDQDCEDGSDEVDCTRSWCKGYYCPRKRGRVNCVHSRKECRAIRRTWRQWQKEQRSVRMSSLHAPSPSPPTEQGAEECTEDMIERLKIFSVE
;
A
#
# COMPACT_ATOMS: atom_id res chain seq x y z
N MET A 1 38.97 -67.27 23.69
CA MET A 1 37.65 -66.68 24.00
C MET A 1 37.91 -65.42 24.81
N GLU A 2 37.58 -64.22 24.37
CA GLU A 2 37.00 -63.83 23.08
C GLU A 2 37.69 -62.56 22.54
N LEU A 3 37.75 -62.43 21.23
CA LEU A 3 38.10 -61.21 20.52
C LEU A 3 36.84 -60.71 19.81
N ARG A 4 36.71 -59.38 19.68
CA ARG A 4 35.61 -58.63 19.03
C ARG A 4 34.37 -58.39 19.90
N LEU A 5 34.15 -57.13 20.28
CA LEU A 5 32.94 -56.41 19.83
C LEU A 5 33.09 -54.88 19.65
N ASP A 6 34.29 -54.32 19.87
CA ASP A 6 34.58 -52.87 19.86
C ASP A 6 34.54 -52.17 18.47
N LEU A 7 33.58 -52.50 17.61
CA LEU A 7 33.45 -51.89 16.27
C LEU A 7 32.02 -51.55 15.82
N LEU A 8 31.06 -51.44 16.74
CA LEU A 8 29.66 -51.07 16.43
C LEU A 8 29.12 -49.84 17.20
N VAL A 9 29.92 -49.23 18.09
CA VAL A 9 29.49 -48.06 18.90
C VAL A 9 29.84 -46.72 18.23
N THR A 10 30.79 -46.71 17.29
CA THR A 10 31.36 -45.49 16.67
C THR A 10 30.69 -45.05 15.35
N PHE A 11 29.46 -45.52 15.06
CA PHE A 11 28.73 -45.19 13.83
C PHE A 11 27.28 -44.69 14.02
N LEU A 12 26.87 -44.35 15.25
CA LEU A 12 25.51 -43.86 15.57
C LEU A 12 25.48 -42.45 16.18
N THR A 13 26.55 -41.66 16.04
CA THR A 13 26.67 -40.31 16.62
C THR A 13 26.83 -39.18 15.60
N THR A 14 26.64 -39.44 14.30
CA THR A 14 26.71 -38.43 13.22
C THR A 14 25.40 -38.29 12.46
N LEU A 15 24.27 -38.51 13.14
CA LEU A 15 22.92 -38.30 12.58
C LEU A 15 22.01 -37.51 13.53
N THR A 16 22.60 -36.58 14.28
CA THR A 16 21.90 -35.35 14.70
C THR A 16 21.63 -34.51 13.44
N CYS A 17 20.68 -34.97 12.61
CA CYS A 17 20.09 -34.15 11.57
C CYS A 17 19.59 -32.86 12.23
N VAL A 18 19.81 -31.72 11.56
CA VAL A 18 19.62 -30.39 12.15
C VAL A 18 18.24 -30.30 12.79
N SER A 19 18.18 -30.17 14.12
CA SER A 19 16.96 -29.87 14.87
C SER A 19 16.59 -28.38 14.67
N GLY A 20 16.46 -27.99 13.41
CA GLY A 20 15.69 -26.81 13.03
C GLY A 20 14.30 -27.01 13.61
N TRP A 21 13.82 -26.00 14.32
CA TRP A 21 12.63 -26.13 15.14
C TRP A 21 11.45 -26.40 14.21
N TYR A 22 11.01 -27.66 14.18
CA TYR A 22 9.88 -28.09 13.35
C TYR A 22 8.61 -27.59 14.04
N ASP A 23 8.30 -26.31 13.79
CA ASP A 23 7.23 -25.61 14.48
C ASP A 23 5.88 -26.15 13.98
N ASN A 24 5.31 -27.08 14.74
CA ASN A 24 4.05 -27.78 14.45
C ASN A 24 2.82 -26.84 14.32
N ARG A 25 3.03 -25.54 14.52
CA ARG A 25 2.04 -24.47 14.41
C ARG A 25 1.85 -23.97 12.97
N VAL A 26 2.54 -24.54 11.97
CA VAL A 26 2.28 -24.31 10.53
C VAL A 26 1.47 -25.48 9.94
N THR A 27 0.38 -25.22 9.22
CA THR A 27 -0.30 -26.28 8.45
C THR A 27 0.58 -26.69 7.26
N GLY A 28 0.75 -28.00 7.06
CA GLY A 28 1.83 -28.54 6.22
C GLY A 28 1.73 -28.33 4.70
N ASN A 29 0.84 -27.48 4.18
CA ASN A 29 0.56 -27.41 2.74
C ASN A 29 0.37 -26.00 2.13
N GLN A 30 0.28 -24.91 2.89
CA GLN A 30 0.10 -23.55 2.32
C GLN A 30 1.03 -22.52 2.96
N ARG A 31 1.98 -22.03 2.15
CA ARG A 31 2.98 -21.00 2.47
C ARG A 31 3.29 -20.18 1.23
N GLY A 32 3.60 -18.90 1.41
CA GLY A 32 3.99 -18.00 0.34
C GLY A 32 2.82 -17.36 -0.40
N LEU A 33 3.03 -16.11 -0.83
CA LEU A 33 2.08 -15.38 -1.67
C LEU A 33 2.28 -15.76 -3.13
N SER A 34 1.20 -16.10 -3.85
CA SER A 34 1.29 -16.32 -5.29
C SER A 34 1.53 -15.00 -6.05
N PRO A 35 2.07 -15.02 -7.29
CA PRO A 35 2.42 -13.79 -8.03
C PRO A 35 1.25 -12.82 -8.25
N ALA A 36 0.01 -13.32 -8.30
CA ALA A 36 -1.17 -12.47 -8.38
C ALA A 36 -1.41 -11.66 -7.09
N GLN A 37 -1.14 -12.27 -5.93
CA GLN A 37 -1.35 -11.68 -4.60
C GLN A 37 -0.25 -10.67 -4.29
N ILE A 38 1.00 -11.00 -4.63
CA ILE A 38 2.15 -10.08 -4.59
C ILE A 38 1.82 -8.79 -5.37
N GLN A 39 1.28 -8.92 -6.59
CA GLN A 39 0.88 -7.75 -7.38
C GLN A 39 -0.28 -6.99 -6.73
N THR A 40 -1.35 -7.67 -6.27
CA THR A 40 -2.48 -7.01 -5.60
C THR A 40 -2.03 -6.24 -4.35
N ILE A 41 -1.14 -6.81 -3.54
CA ILE A 41 -0.63 -6.19 -2.31
C ILE A 41 0.21 -4.94 -2.65
N LEU A 42 1.11 -5.01 -3.65
CA LEU A 42 1.92 -3.88 -4.08
C LEU A 42 1.08 -2.78 -4.77
N ASP A 43 0.12 -3.17 -5.60
CA ASP A 43 -0.81 -2.25 -6.24
C ASP A 43 -1.70 -1.55 -5.21
N ALA A 44 -2.18 -2.26 -4.18
CA ALA A 44 -2.95 -1.69 -3.09
C ALA A 44 -2.15 -0.63 -2.32
N HIS A 45 -0.92 -0.96 -1.88
CA HIS A 45 -0.04 0.01 -1.21
C HIS A 45 0.18 1.27 -2.06
N ASN A 46 0.52 1.13 -3.34
CA ASN A 46 0.72 2.26 -4.23
C ASN A 46 -0.57 3.04 -4.53
N ARG A 47 -1.73 2.35 -4.55
CA ARG A 47 -3.04 2.98 -4.68
C ARG A 47 -3.34 3.82 -3.44
N TYR A 48 -3.28 3.28 -2.23
CA TYR A 48 -3.54 4.06 -0.99
C TYR A 48 -2.65 5.29 -0.88
N ARG A 49 -1.35 5.13 -1.17
CA ARG A 49 -0.37 6.23 -1.19
C ARG A 49 -0.74 7.35 -2.17
N SER A 50 -1.43 7.06 -3.28
CA SER A 50 -1.73 8.06 -4.31
C SER A 50 -2.88 9.01 -3.97
N TYR A 51 -3.74 8.69 -2.99
CA TYR A 51 -4.92 9.51 -2.64
C TYR A 51 -5.07 9.87 -1.16
N VAL A 52 -3.98 9.74 -0.37
CA VAL A 52 -3.94 10.12 1.05
C VAL A 52 -4.46 11.53 1.33
N TYR A 53 -5.07 11.72 2.51
CA TYR A 53 -5.59 13.02 2.95
C TYR A 53 -4.99 13.44 4.30
N PRO A 54 -4.44 14.66 4.42
CA PRO A 54 -4.28 15.66 3.36
C PRO A 54 -3.29 15.19 2.27
N ALA A 55 -3.32 15.79 1.09
CA ALA A 55 -2.47 15.37 -0.03
C ALA A 55 -0.96 15.48 0.30
N ALA A 56 -0.17 14.57 -0.28
CA ALA A 56 1.25 14.40 -0.02
C ALA A 56 2.13 14.96 -1.16
N ALA A 57 3.08 15.82 -0.81
CA ALA A 57 4.01 16.44 -1.75
C ALA A 57 5.14 15.49 -2.21
N ASN A 58 5.59 14.60 -1.32
CA ASN A 58 6.81 13.81 -1.47
C ASN A 58 6.58 12.28 -1.44
N MET A 59 5.34 11.82 -1.67
CA MET A 59 4.99 10.40 -1.55
C MET A 59 5.68 9.55 -2.61
N LYS A 60 6.64 8.71 -2.23
CA LYS A 60 7.34 7.83 -3.19
C LYS A 60 6.53 6.59 -3.50
N LYS A 61 6.65 6.08 -4.73
CA LYS A 61 6.12 4.77 -5.12
C LYS A 61 6.92 3.66 -4.43
N MET A 62 6.22 2.61 -3.98
CA MET A 62 6.84 1.37 -3.52
C MET A 62 7.09 0.41 -4.69
N GLU A 63 8.19 -0.32 -4.62
CA GLU A 63 8.53 -1.46 -5.48
C GLU A 63 8.64 -2.74 -4.63
N TRP A 64 8.43 -3.91 -5.23
CA TRP A 64 8.67 -5.17 -4.53
C TRP A 64 10.16 -5.40 -4.28
N ASP A 65 10.48 -5.97 -3.14
CA ASP A 65 11.81 -6.45 -2.77
C ASP A 65 11.72 -7.93 -2.38
N HIS A 66 12.35 -8.78 -3.20
CA HIS A 66 12.29 -10.22 -3.01
C HIS A 66 12.97 -10.69 -1.73
N LEU A 67 13.97 -9.97 -1.23
CA LEU A 67 14.70 -10.36 -0.03
C LEU A 67 13.94 -9.92 1.23
N LEU A 68 13.29 -8.75 1.21
CA LEU A 68 12.27 -8.42 2.22
C LEU A 68 11.15 -9.47 2.25
N SER A 69 10.70 -9.98 1.10
CA SER A 69 9.66 -11.02 1.07
C SER A 69 10.13 -12.37 1.65
N GLN A 70 11.41 -12.72 1.47
CA GLN A 70 11.99 -13.92 2.10
C GLN A 70 12.10 -13.75 3.62
N MET A 71 12.53 -12.58 4.09
CA MET A 71 12.53 -12.26 5.53
C MET A 71 11.11 -12.30 6.10
N ALA A 72 10.12 -11.73 5.40
CA ALA A 72 8.73 -11.72 5.86
C ALA A 72 8.14 -13.14 5.91
N GLN A 73 8.44 -13.99 4.92
CA GLN A 73 8.04 -15.39 4.93
C GLN A 73 8.67 -16.16 6.08
N ALA A 74 9.96 -15.94 6.37
CA ALA A 74 10.63 -16.56 7.51
C ALA A 74 10.09 -16.10 8.88
N TRP A 75 9.46 -14.92 8.96
CA TRP A 75 8.71 -14.48 10.15
C TRP A 75 7.30 -15.10 10.22
N ALA A 76 6.59 -15.16 9.09
CA ALA A 76 5.25 -15.75 8.99
C ALA A 76 5.28 -17.26 9.32
N ASP A 77 6.28 -18.00 8.80
CA ASP A 77 6.53 -19.41 9.11
C ASP A 77 6.87 -19.69 10.58
N GLY A 78 7.20 -18.65 11.36
CA GLY A 78 7.40 -18.76 12.81
C GLY A 78 6.11 -18.71 13.63
N CYS A 79 4.96 -18.42 13.02
CA CYS A 79 3.62 -18.34 13.63
C CYS A 79 3.62 -17.67 15.02
N ARG A 80 4.03 -16.39 15.09
CA ARG A 80 4.05 -15.59 16.33
C ARG A 80 3.52 -14.19 16.04
N PHE A 81 2.42 -13.80 16.71
CA PHE A 81 1.88 -12.45 16.62
C PHE A 81 2.66 -11.47 17.53
N GLN A 82 3.97 -11.32 17.27
CA GLN A 82 4.86 -10.39 17.96
C GLN A 82 5.75 -9.68 16.93
N LYS A 83 6.07 -8.40 17.17
CA LYS A 83 6.95 -7.63 16.28
C LYS A 83 8.41 -8.10 16.41
N GLY A 84 9.20 -7.96 15.35
CA GLY A 84 10.63 -8.29 15.35
C GLY A 84 11.27 -8.33 13.96
N ILE A 85 12.52 -8.79 13.88
CA ILE A 85 13.32 -8.81 12.65
C ILE A 85 14.04 -10.17 12.53
N VAL A 86 14.07 -10.74 11.33
CA VAL A 86 14.85 -11.95 11.03
C VAL A 86 16.33 -11.60 10.87
N THR A 87 17.17 -12.03 11.81
CA THR A 87 18.63 -11.75 11.81
C THR A 87 19.48 -12.85 11.15
N THR A 88 18.90 -14.02 10.87
CA THR A 88 19.60 -15.19 10.29
C THR A 88 19.81 -15.09 8.78
N ILE A 89 19.05 -14.23 8.10
CA ILE A 89 19.20 -13.95 6.66
C ILE A 89 20.20 -12.80 6.51
N GLN A 90 21.36 -13.06 5.91
CA GLN A 90 22.33 -12.01 5.60
C GLN A 90 21.73 -11.04 4.58
N HIS A 91 21.50 -9.79 4.99
CA HIS A 91 20.88 -8.76 4.15
C HIS A 91 21.55 -7.39 4.35
N PRO A 92 21.74 -6.55 3.31
CA PRO A 92 22.17 -5.16 3.47
C PRO A 92 21.22 -4.26 4.30
N TYR A 93 20.10 -4.79 4.80
CA TYR A 93 19.18 -4.08 5.70
C TYR A 93 19.10 -4.68 7.13
N THR A 94 19.85 -5.73 7.50
CA THR A 94 19.79 -6.29 8.88
C THR A 94 20.23 -5.30 9.96
N SER A 95 21.03 -4.29 9.58
CA SER A 95 21.45 -3.17 10.44
C SER A 95 20.61 -1.90 10.24
N GLY A 96 19.56 -1.94 9.42
CA GLY A 96 18.70 -0.80 9.10
C GLY A 96 17.40 -0.81 9.90
N ASN A 97 16.79 0.37 10.08
CA ASN A 97 15.43 0.45 10.62
C ASN A 97 14.44 -0.07 9.57
N LEU A 98 14.01 -1.33 9.69
CA LEU A 98 12.95 -1.92 8.87
C LEU A 98 11.60 -1.71 9.54
N GLY A 99 10.60 -1.33 8.75
CA GLY A 99 9.21 -1.28 9.18
C GLY A 99 8.57 -2.67 9.09
N GLN A 100 7.57 -2.96 9.93
CA GLN A 100 6.88 -4.24 9.92
C GLN A 100 5.37 -4.07 10.22
N ASN A 101 4.53 -4.44 9.26
CA ASN A 101 3.09 -4.64 9.49
C ASN A 101 2.81 -6.14 9.62
N MET A 102 1.83 -6.47 10.46
CA MET A 102 1.38 -7.84 10.70
C MET A 102 -0.14 -7.87 10.76
N GLY A 103 -0.74 -8.94 10.26
CA GLY A 103 -2.18 -9.12 10.26
C GLY A 103 -2.52 -10.60 10.28
N MET A 104 -3.55 -10.97 11.03
CA MET A 104 -4.05 -12.33 11.06
C MET A 104 -5.57 -12.36 10.97
N VAL A 105 -6.10 -13.45 10.44
CA VAL A 105 -7.54 -13.72 10.39
C VAL A 105 -7.78 -15.22 10.54
N LEU A 106 -8.96 -15.64 10.99
CA LEU A 106 -9.37 -17.05 10.99
C LEU A 106 -9.14 -17.67 9.61
N GLN A 107 -8.59 -18.90 9.57
CA GLN A 107 -8.18 -19.53 8.31
C GLN A 107 -9.33 -19.60 7.29
N ASN A 108 -9.05 -19.21 6.05
CA ASN A 108 -9.98 -19.19 4.91
C ASN A 108 -11.19 -18.23 5.07
N PHE A 109 -11.30 -17.46 6.14
CA PHE A 109 -12.45 -16.57 6.39
C PHE A 109 -12.53 -15.39 5.41
N LYS A 110 -11.38 -14.87 4.96
CA LYS A 110 -11.30 -13.83 3.93
C LYS A 110 -10.00 -13.93 3.13
N PRO A 111 -9.94 -13.39 1.90
CA PRO A 111 -8.69 -13.30 1.13
C PRO A 111 -7.63 -12.50 1.89
N VAL A 112 -6.39 -12.98 1.90
CA VAL A 112 -5.26 -12.39 2.66
C VAL A 112 -5.02 -10.91 2.30
N GLU A 113 -5.36 -10.51 1.08
CA GLU A 113 -5.23 -9.14 0.58
C GLU A 113 -6.14 -8.16 1.33
N GLN A 114 -7.24 -8.63 1.96
CA GLN A 114 -8.10 -7.79 2.78
C GLN A 114 -7.40 -7.30 4.05
N LEU A 115 -6.40 -8.02 4.59
CA LEU A 115 -5.60 -7.54 5.72
C LEU A 115 -4.86 -6.21 5.38
N VAL A 116 -4.53 -6.01 4.10
CA VAL A 116 -3.92 -4.77 3.61
C VAL A 116 -4.95 -3.65 3.45
N SER A 117 -6.24 -3.98 3.26
CA SER A 117 -7.35 -3.01 3.38
C SER A 117 -7.58 -2.65 4.85
N ASP A 118 -7.58 -3.63 5.75
CA ASP A 118 -7.78 -3.39 7.19
C ASP A 118 -6.71 -2.48 7.80
N TRP A 119 -5.43 -2.69 7.48
CA TRP A 119 -4.35 -1.77 7.86
C TRP A 119 -4.58 -0.36 7.32
N HIS A 120 -5.06 -0.20 6.07
CA HIS A 120 -5.40 1.13 5.53
C HIS A 120 -6.58 1.78 6.26
N LYS A 121 -7.53 0.98 6.76
CA LYS A 121 -8.75 1.43 7.44
C LYS A 121 -8.51 2.01 8.84
N GLU A 122 -7.35 1.79 9.45
CA GLU A 122 -6.95 2.51 10.67
C GLU A 122 -6.86 4.03 10.44
N GLY A 123 -6.46 4.45 9.24
CA GLY A 123 -6.33 5.87 8.88
C GLY A 123 -7.64 6.67 8.95
N ARG A 124 -8.80 5.99 9.00
CA ARG A 124 -10.10 6.61 9.33
C ARG A 124 -10.07 7.33 10.69
N TYR A 125 -9.19 6.89 11.60
CA TYR A 125 -8.99 7.41 12.94
C TYR A 125 -7.71 8.24 13.10
N TYR A 126 -6.88 8.38 12.06
CA TYR A 126 -5.61 9.10 12.14
C TYR A 126 -5.80 10.61 11.90
N ILE A 127 -5.31 11.43 12.83
CA ILE A 127 -5.31 12.90 12.70
C ILE A 127 -3.91 13.36 12.26
N TYR A 128 -3.77 13.69 10.98
CA TYR A 128 -2.50 14.16 10.40
C TYR A 128 -1.92 15.39 11.12
N GLU A 129 -2.76 16.35 11.50
CA GLU A 129 -2.33 17.59 12.18
C GLU A 129 -1.72 17.38 13.58
N THR A 130 -1.97 16.25 14.25
CA THR A 130 -1.50 15.98 15.62
C THR A 130 -0.62 14.74 15.75
N GLY A 131 -0.68 13.83 14.79
CA GLY A 131 -0.09 12.48 14.86
C GLY A 131 -0.88 11.52 15.75
N GLU A 132 -2.09 11.88 16.17
CA GLU A 132 -2.89 11.13 17.14
C GLU A 132 -3.87 10.16 16.43
N CYS A 133 -4.01 8.95 16.99
CA CYS A 133 -5.03 7.99 16.59
C CYS A 133 -6.26 8.15 17.50
N MET A 134 -7.45 8.34 16.94
CA MET A 134 -8.66 8.70 17.69
C MET A 134 -9.24 7.57 18.54
N GLN A 135 -8.95 6.31 18.21
CA GLN A 135 -9.32 5.19 19.08
C GLN A 135 -8.38 5.12 20.29
N ARG A 136 -8.94 4.82 21.45
CA ARG A 136 -8.14 4.49 22.64
C ARG A 136 -7.64 3.05 22.55
N ARG A 137 -6.51 2.78 23.22
CA ARG A 137 -5.80 1.49 23.26
C ARG A 137 -6.77 0.30 23.49
N PRO A 138 -6.50 -0.87 22.90
CA PRO A 138 -5.21 -1.29 22.31
C PRO A 138 -4.92 -0.77 20.90
N PHE A 139 -5.92 -0.29 20.16
CA PHE A 139 -5.79 0.08 18.75
C PHE A 139 -4.79 1.21 18.50
N THR A 140 -3.93 0.99 17.49
CA THR A 140 -2.97 1.93 16.92
C THR A 140 -3.39 2.35 15.52
N CYS A 141 -2.67 3.32 14.95
CA CYS A 141 -2.76 3.69 13.52
C CYS A 141 -1.41 3.42 12.82
N ASP A 142 -0.57 2.58 13.42
CA ASP A 142 0.85 2.42 13.07
C ASP A 142 1.00 1.63 11.76
N GLU A 143 0.17 0.61 11.53
CA GLU A 143 0.13 -0.13 10.28
C GLU A 143 -0.30 0.79 9.13
N TYR A 144 -1.31 1.65 9.33
CA TYR A 144 -1.66 2.71 8.37
C TYR A 144 -0.48 3.66 8.10
N THR A 145 0.12 4.27 9.13
CA THR A 145 1.17 5.27 8.92
C THR A 145 2.40 4.67 8.23
N GLN A 146 2.69 3.38 8.45
CA GLN A 146 3.73 2.67 7.73
C GLN A 146 3.39 2.48 6.24
N MET A 147 2.15 2.12 5.90
CA MET A 147 1.72 1.99 4.51
C MET A 147 1.82 3.32 3.74
N VAL A 148 1.51 4.43 4.40
CA VAL A 148 1.58 5.78 3.80
C VAL A 148 2.90 6.53 4.08
N TRP A 149 3.95 5.84 4.57
CA TRP A 149 5.24 6.49 4.89
C TRP A 149 6.01 6.91 3.63
N ALA A 150 6.15 8.21 3.37
CA ALA A 150 6.64 8.75 2.10
C ALA A 150 8.00 8.22 1.65
N ASP A 151 8.95 8.07 2.59
CA ASP A 151 10.32 7.64 2.28
C ASP A 151 10.47 6.13 2.07
N THR A 152 9.50 5.31 2.51
CA THR A 152 9.48 3.88 2.26
C THR A 152 9.29 3.60 0.77
N THR A 153 10.25 2.92 0.15
CA THR A 153 10.29 2.67 -1.30
C THR A 153 10.34 1.19 -1.66
N LYS A 154 10.59 0.30 -0.69
CA LYS A 154 10.61 -1.15 -0.86
C LYS A 154 9.62 -1.84 0.08
N LEU A 155 8.91 -2.82 -0.47
CA LEU A 155 7.94 -3.67 0.21
C LEU A 155 8.24 -5.13 -0.08
N GLY A 156 8.21 -6.00 0.93
CA GLY A 156 8.20 -7.44 0.71
C GLY A 156 7.41 -8.14 1.80
N CYS A 157 6.47 -9.00 1.40
CA CYS A 157 5.57 -9.70 2.31
C CYS A 157 5.67 -11.22 2.17
N GLY A 158 5.30 -11.92 3.23
CA GLY A 158 5.18 -13.37 3.30
C GLY A 158 3.91 -13.76 4.05
N TRP A 159 3.40 -14.96 3.77
CA TRP A 159 2.13 -15.45 4.30
C TRP A 159 2.19 -16.94 4.62
N THR A 160 1.54 -17.33 5.72
CA THR A 160 1.51 -18.71 6.21
C THR A 160 0.17 -19.03 6.85
N GLN A 161 -0.38 -20.22 6.55
CA GLN A 161 -1.55 -20.76 7.25
C GLN A 161 -1.09 -21.45 8.54
N CYS A 162 -1.26 -20.78 9.69
CA CYS A 162 -0.81 -21.27 10.99
C CYS A 162 -1.91 -22.07 11.68
N SER A 163 -1.65 -23.34 12.03
CA SER A 163 -2.57 -24.21 12.79
C SER A 163 -2.85 -23.71 14.20
N ASP A 164 -1.92 -22.95 14.79
CA ASP A 164 -2.04 -22.35 16.11
C ASP A 164 -1.33 -20.98 16.17
N MET A 165 -2.11 -19.93 16.38
CA MET A 165 -1.68 -18.56 16.67
C MET A 165 -2.21 -18.10 18.04
N GLY A 166 -2.00 -18.91 19.07
CA GLY A 166 -2.45 -18.62 20.44
C GLY A 166 -3.79 -19.28 20.78
N GLY A 167 -3.96 -20.55 20.41
CA GLY A 167 -5.19 -21.32 20.56
C GLY A 167 -6.16 -21.21 19.37
N ILE A 168 -5.83 -20.41 18.36
CA ILE A 168 -6.70 -20.12 17.21
C ILE A 168 -5.95 -20.42 15.90
N PRO A 169 -6.49 -21.25 14.99
CA PRO A 169 -5.95 -21.40 13.64
C PRO A 169 -6.16 -20.10 12.83
N ALA A 170 -5.08 -19.54 12.29
CA ALA A 170 -5.14 -18.27 11.55
C ALA A 170 -4.26 -18.23 10.29
N ASP A 171 -4.74 -17.51 9.28
CA ASP A 171 -3.95 -17.07 8.13
C ASP A 171 -3.17 -15.82 8.52
N PHE A 172 -1.84 -15.88 8.47
CA PHE A 172 -0.94 -14.85 8.99
C PHE A 172 -0.14 -14.17 7.87
N LEU A 173 -0.32 -12.85 7.71
CA LEU A 173 0.41 -12.00 6.76
C LEU A 173 1.43 -11.13 7.51
N VAL A 174 2.65 -11.08 6.99
CA VAL A 174 3.73 -10.20 7.46
C VAL A 174 4.24 -9.40 6.27
N CYS A 175 4.43 -8.09 6.43
CA CYS A 175 5.07 -7.22 5.44
C CYS A 175 6.22 -6.44 6.07
N TYR A 176 7.41 -6.51 5.46
CA TYR A 176 8.55 -5.64 5.79
C TYR A 176 8.66 -4.48 4.81
N TYR A 177 9.13 -3.35 5.33
CA TYR A 177 9.21 -2.06 4.64
C TYR A 177 10.63 -1.49 4.75
N SER A 178 11.21 -1.02 3.65
CA SER A 178 12.54 -0.39 3.63
C SER A 178 12.58 0.93 2.82
N PRO A 179 13.14 2.02 3.37
CA PRO A 179 13.35 2.24 4.81
C PRO A 179 12.04 2.07 5.61
N GLY A 180 12.16 1.68 6.88
CA GLY A 180 11.03 1.69 7.81
C GLY A 180 10.52 3.10 8.09
N GLY A 181 9.26 3.18 8.51
CA GLY A 181 8.58 4.40 8.91
C GLY A 181 8.38 4.49 10.42
N ASN A 182 7.29 5.16 10.81
CA ASN A 182 6.81 5.31 12.19
C ASN A 182 7.85 5.86 13.18
N PHE A 183 8.79 6.68 12.69
CA PHE A 183 9.77 7.35 13.53
C PHE A 183 9.08 8.24 14.55
N GLN A 184 9.45 8.11 15.83
CA GLN A 184 8.89 8.89 16.92
C GLN A 184 9.85 9.98 17.39
N LEU A 185 9.31 11.16 17.73
CA LEU A 185 10.01 12.26 18.38
C LEU A 185 9.25 12.64 19.64
N HIS A 186 9.93 12.63 20.80
CA HIS A 186 9.34 12.88 22.12
C HIS A 186 8.05 12.08 22.41
N GLY A 187 8.00 10.81 21.97
CA GLY A 187 6.85 9.92 22.19
C GLY A 187 5.64 10.17 21.27
N ARG A 188 5.79 10.97 20.20
CA ARG A 188 4.80 11.15 19.14
C ARG A 188 5.34 10.63 17.82
N THR A 189 4.55 9.86 17.08
CA THR A 189 4.88 9.46 15.69
C THR A 189 4.93 10.71 14.80
N LEU A 190 6.00 10.86 14.03
CA LEU A 190 6.14 11.95 13.07
C LEU A 190 5.13 11.79 11.91
N PRO A 191 4.69 12.88 11.26
CA PRO A 191 3.78 12.79 10.11
C PRO A 191 4.38 11.90 9.02
N PRO A 192 3.65 10.92 8.47
CA PRO A 192 4.21 9.91 7.57
C PRO A 192 4.67 10.47 6.22
N TYR A 193 4.22 11.67 5.86
CA TYR A 193 4.57 12.35 4.61
C TYR A 193 4.45 13.87 4.76
N THR A 194 5.06 14.63 3.85
CA THR A 194 4.95 16.09 3.81
C THR A 194 3.66 16.51 3.11
N ARG A 195 2.80 17.25 3.79
CA ARG A 195 1.58 17.83 3.22
C ARG A 195 1.89 18.85 2.12
N GLY A 196 1.22 18.74 0.97
CA GLY A 196 1.27 19.73 -0.10
C GLY A 196 0.54 19.27 -1.35
N GLU A 197 0.71 20.01 -2.45
CA GLU A 197 0.17 19.58 -3.76
C GLU A 197 0.90 18.29 -4.21
N PRO A 198 0.21 17.32 -4.83
CA PRO A 198 0.83 16.07 -5.24
C PRO A 198 2.11 16.25 -6.08
N CYS A 199 3.13 15.46 -5.78
CA CYS A 199 4.47 15.55 -6.37
C CYS A 199 5.25 16.88 -6.20
N SER A 200 4.72 17.90 -5.50
CA SER A 200 5.41 19.20 -5.35
C SER A 200 6.69 19.17 -4.48
N GLY A 201 6.98 18.02 -3.86
CA GLY A 201 8.16 17.77 -3.02
C GLY A 201 8.92 16.50 -3.39
N CYS A 202 8.82 16.03 -4.64
CA CYS A 202 9.73 14.99 -5.15
C CYS A 202 11.18 15.52 -5.23
N ALA A 203 12.17 14.62 -5.16
CA ALA A 203 13.57 14.96 -5.31
C ALA A 203 13.93 15.37 -6.76
N SER A 204 15.10 15.99 -6.95
CA SER A 204 15.57 16.43 -8.28
C SER A 204 15.93 15.28 -9.24
N ASP A 205 16.16 14.07 -8.73
CA ASP A 205 16.32 12.83 -9.50
C ASP A 205 15.01 12.04 -9.64
N GLU A 206 13.88 12.59 -9.19
CA GLU A 206 12.56 11.96 -9.26
C GLU A 206 11.65 12.67 -10.27
N LYS A 207 10.64 11.94 -10.76
CA LYS A 207 9.57 12.41 -11.64
C LYS A 207 8.22 12.03 -11.04
N CYS A 208 7.19 12.78 -11.38
CA CYS A 208 5.82 12.47 -10.97
C CYS A 208 5.21 11.38 -11.87
N GLU A 209 4.80 10.26 -11.28
CA GLU A 209 4.00 9.20 -11.92
C GLU A 209 2.56 9.25 -11.39
N GLY A 210 1.58 8.98 -12.27
CA GLY A 210 0.15 9.03 -11.92
C GLY A 210 -0.40 10.42 -11.59
N GLY A 211 0.44 11.46 -11.58
CA GLY A 211 0.10 12.77 -11.04
C GLY A 211 0.17 12.84 -9.50
N THR A 212 0.70 11.81 -8.84
CA THR A 212 0.54 11.59 -7.39
C THR A 212 1.73 10.99 -6.67
N LEU A 213 2.56 10.19 -7.35
CA LEU A 213 3.69 9.48 -6.72
C LEU A 213 5.03 9.91 -7.31
N CYS A 214 5.99 10.18 -6.45
CA CYS A 214 7.38 10.35 -6.84
C CYS A 214 7.97 8.98 -7.22
N VAL A 215 8.56 8.88 -8.41
CA VAL A 215 9.36 7.73 -8.84
C VAL A 215 10.72 8.22 -9.28
N LYS A 216 11.78 7.44 -9.08
CA LYS A 216 13.08 7.79 -9.65
C LYS A 216 12.97 7.97 -11.17
N ALA A 217 13.59 9.02 -11.68
CA ALA A 217 13.83 9.10 -13.11
C ALA A 217 14.68 7.90 -13.54
N PRO A 218 14.42 7.28 -14.70
CA PRO A 218 15.44 6.41 -15.29
C PRO A 218 16.73 7.24 -15.42
N PRO A 219 17.92 6.67 -15.18
CA PRO A 219 19.17 7.39 -15.41
C PRO A 219 19.12 7.96 -16.82
N VAL A 220 19.40 9.25 -16.98
CA VAL A 220 19.40 9.90 -18.29
C VAL A 220 20.41 9.15 -19.14
N ALA A 221 19.91 8.33 -20.06
CA ALA A 221 20.74 7.66 -21.04
C ALA A 221 21.42 8.79 -21.81
N GLU A 222 22.73 8.96 -21.57
CA GLU A 222 23.53 10.04 -22.13
C GLU A 222 23.36 9.96 -23.65
N LEU A 223 22.53 10.85 -24.20
CA LEU A 223 22.12 10.81 -25.60
C LEU A 223 23.39 10.87 -26.42
N ALA A 224 23.77 9.74 -27.02
CA ALA A 224 25.12 9.53 -27.50
C ALA A 224 25.47 10.60 -28.55
N VAL A 225 26.14 11.66 -28.07
CA VAL A 225 26.59 12.78 -28.89
C VAL A 225 27.69 12.20 -29.76
N ARG A 226 27.28 11.71 -30.94
CA ARG A 226 28.15 11.39 -32.05
C ARG A 226 28.84 12.68 -32.45
N ARG A 227 29.95 12.99 -31.75
CA ARG A 227 30.87 14.05 -32.12
C ARG A 227 31.21 13.84 -33.59
N PRO A 228 30.97 14.81 -34.48
CA PRO A 228 31.55 14.76 -35.82
C PRO A 228 33.05 14.57 -35.67
N TYR A 229 33.58 13.54 -36.32
CA TYR A 229 35.02 13.26 -36.28
C TYR A 229 35.69 14.23 -37.26
N GLU A 230 36.11 15.39 -36.76
CA GLU A 230 36.93 16.33 -37.52
C GLU A 230 38.41 15.91 -37.54
N MET A 231 39.15 16.50 -38.48
CA MET A 231 40.50 16.13 -38.94
C MET A 231 40.51 14.83 -39.79
N LEU A 232 41.14 14.79 -40.96
CA LEU A 232 42.07 15.75 -41.58
C LEU A 232 41.60 16.19 -42.98
N ASN A 233 41.88 17.43 -43.36
CA ASN A 233 41.95 17.83 -44.76
C ASN A 233 43.15 18.78 -44.94
N THR A 234 44.12 18.38 -45.77
CA THR A 234 45.40 19.07 -45.94
C THR A 234 45.50 19.72 -47.32
N ASN A 235 46.05 20.94 -47.34
CA ASN A 235 46.55 21.68 -48.50
C ASN A 235 45.51 22.43 -49.37
N GLY A 236 45.37 23.73 -49.09
CA GLY A 236 45.59 24.76 -50.11
C GLY A 236 44.40 25.22 -50.95
N HIS A 237 43.87 26.42 -50.64
CA HIS A 237 44.20 27.61 -51.44
C HIS A 237 43.90 28.91 -50.67
N GLN A 238 44.38 30.05 -51.19
CA GLN A 238 44.31 31.37 -50.54
C GLN A 238 42.99 32.13 -50.83
N SER A 239 42.52 32.91 -49.87
CA SER A 239 42.07 34.31 -50.07
C SER A 239 41.81 35.01 -48.71
N ARG A 240 41.38 36.29 -48.71
CA ARG A 240 41.54 37.27 -47.61
C ARG A 240 40.20 37.81 -47.05
N PHE A 241 40.32 38.68 -46.03
CA PHE A 241 39.34 39.67 -45.51
C PHE A 241 38.29 39.14 -44.48
N ALA A 242 37.90 39.87 -43.42
CA ALA A 242 38.53 41.02 -42.73
C ALA A 242 37.98 41.27 -41.28
N THR A 243 38.89 41.51 -40.33
CA THR A 243 38.85 42.44 -39.14
C THR A 243 37.62 42.67 -38.22
N ASN A 244 37.90 42.74 -36.90
CA ASN A 244 37.16 43.37 -35.75
C ASN A 244 35.92 42.63 -35.21
N GLY A 245 35.58 42.58 -33.91
CA GLY A 245 36.20 43.00 -32.61
C GLY A 245 35.36 42.35 -31.46
N ILE A 246 35.81 42.01 -30.25
CA ILE A 246 36.48 42.79 -29.17
C ILE A 246 35.53 43.90 -28.63
N VAL A 247 35.13 44.02 -27.34
CA VAL A 247 35.13 43.20 -26.08
C VAL A 247 34.17 43.94 -25.06
N ARG A 248 33.63 43.50 -23.88
CA ARG A 248 34.01 42.65 -22.71
C ARG A 248 32.75 42.32 -21.84
N ASN A 249 32.90 41.53 -20.76
CA ASN A 249 31.87 41.31 -19.71
C ASN A 249 31.75 42.46 -18.69
N GLY A 250 30.63 42.53 -17.95
CA GLY A 250 30.41 43.38 -16.76
C GLY A 250 29.17 42.97 -15.95
N MET A 251 29.11 43.26 -14.64
CA MET A 251 28.05 42.82 -13.70
C MET A 251 27.48 43.97 -12.86
N MET A 252 26.22 43.83 -12.42
CA MET A 252 25.60 44.43 -11.21
C MET A 252 25.76 45.94 -10.91
N ASN A 253 24.66 46.71 -10.99
CA ASN A 253 23.84 47.08 -9.81
C ASN A 253 22.67 48.03 -10.17
N ASP A 254 21.59 47.97 -9.38
CA ASP A 254 20.45 48.91 -9.33
C ASP A 254 20.69 49.93 -8.20
N PRO A 255 20.30 51.22 -8.33
CA PRO A 255 19.07 51.66 -7.64
C PRO A 255 18.36 52.89 -8.26
N TYR A 256 17.12 52.77 -8.76
CA TYR A 256 16.22 53.95 -8.86
C TYR A 256 14.74 53.69 -8.51
N TYR A 257 14.25 54.44 -7.51
CA TYR A 257 12.87 54.48 -7.02
C TYR A 257 11.94 55.28 -7.96
N THR A 258 10.64 54.91 -8.05
CA THR A 258 9.52 55.89 -7.99
C THR A 258 8.11 55.27 -7.75
N THR A 259 7.60 55.50 -6.54
CA THR A 259 6.19 55.86 -6.22
C THR A 259 4.99 55.15 -6.88
N THR A 260 4.50 54.11 -6.18
CA THR A 260 3.08 53.88 -5.78
C THR A 260 1.91 54.47 -6.59
N ARG A 261 0.94 53.61 -6.94
CA ARG A 261 -0.50 53.97 -7.03
C ARG A 261 -1.37 52.97 -6.26
N LYS A 262 -1.71 53.29 -4.99
CA LYS A 262 -2.44 52.38 -4.08
C LYS A 262 -3.90 52.17 -4.53
N ARG A 263 -4.25 50.99 -5.06
CA ARG A 263 -5.65 50.52 -5.08
C ARG A 263 -6.04 50.01 -3.69
N LYS A 264 -7.15 50.48 -3.12
CA LYS A 264 -7.72 49.94 -1.88
C LYS A 264 -8.14 48.49 -2.09
N ALA A 265 -7.34 47.54 -1.61
CA ALA A 265 -7.79 46.17 -1.45
C ALA A 265 -8.86 46.15 -0.34
N LEU A 266 -10.13 45.95 -0.72
CA LEU A 266 -11.19 45.64 0.24
C LEU A 266 -10.78 44.38 1.00
N ARG A 267 -10.70 44.47 2.34
CA ARG A 267 -10.44 43.31 3.20
C ARG A 267 -11.53 42.27 2.96
N ARG A 268 -11.24 41.25 2.15
CA ARG A 268 -12.07 40.05 2.08
C ARG A 268 -12.01 39.39 3.45
N ILE A 269 -13.12 39.45 4.18
CA ILE A 269 -13.37 38.63 5.36
C ILE A 269 -13.00 37.19 4.98
N PRO A 270 -12.21 36.46 5.80
CA PRO A 270 -11.89 35.08 5.48
C PRO A 270 -13.21 34.32 5.32
N LYS A 271 -13.40 33.70 4.14
CA LYS A 271 -14.54 32.79 3.94
C LYS A 271 -14.46 31.75 5.05
N LYS A 272 -15.60 31.45 5.70
CA LYS A 272 -15.69 30.29 6.61
C LYS A 272 -15.04 29.10 5.89
N GLN A 273 -14.11 28.43 6.55
CA GLN A 273 -13.63 27.15 6.05
C GLN A 273 -14.86 26.26 5.85
N ASN A 274 -15.00 25.68 4.66
CA ASN A 274 -16.03 24.67 4.45
C ASN A 274 -15.62 23.46 5.29
N VAL A 275 -16.18 23.35 6.50
CA VAL A 275 -15.97 22.20 7.38
C VAL A 275 -16.65 21.00 6.70
N ILE A 276 -15.84 20.25 5.95
CA ILE A 276 -16.21 18.98 5.35
C ILE A 276 -16.59 18.05 6.51
N ARG A 277 -17.88 17.77 6.66
CA ARG A 277 -18.39 16.94 7.76
C ARG A 277 -18.09 15.47 7.46
N PRO A 278 -17.60 14.68 8.43
CA PRO A 278 -17.47 13.22 8.26
C PRO A 278 -18.77 12.59 7.74
N PHE A 279 -18.64 11.59 6.87
CA PHE A 279 -19.78 10.84 6.33
C PHE A 279 -20.20 9.77 7.33
N ARG A 280 -21.50 9.58 7.51
CA ARG A 280 -22.08 8.53 8.36
C ARG A 280 -22.66 7.46 7.47
N CYS A 281 -22.25 6.22 7.71
CA CYS A 281 -22.80 5.03 7.06
C CYS A 281 -24.33 4.95 7.30
N TRP A 282 -25.10 4.36 6.39
CA TRP A 282 -26.57 4.34 6.51
C TRP A 282 -27.06 3.48 7.69
N ASP A 283 -26.27 2.49 8.11
CA ASP A 283 -26.43 1.73 9.36
C ASP A 283 -26.30 2.57 10.64
N GLY A 284 -25.72 3.78 10.55
CA GLY A 284 -25.43 4.67 11.67
C GLY A 284 -24.32 4.21 12.63
N ARG A 285 -23.70 3.04 12.40
CA ARG A 285 -22.68 2.40 13.24
C ARG A 285 -21.34 3.13 13.16
N LEU A 286 -20.93 3.47 11.94
CA LEU A 286 -19.63 4.06 11.65
C LEU A 286 -19.76 5.47 11.05
N THR A 287 -18.70 6.27 11.22
CA THR A 287 -18.56 7.59 10.62
C THR A 287 -17.13 7.77 10.14
N ILE A 288 -16.94 8.02 8.85
CA ILE A 288 -15.66 7.96 8.13
C ILE A 288 -15.24 9.32 7.54
N PRO A 289 -13.92 9.59 7.38
CA PRO A 289 -13.43 10.76 6.67
C PRO A 289 -13.79 10.76 5.18
N HIS A 290 -13.96 11.95 4.61
CA HIS A 290 -14.45 12.16 3.23
C HIS A 290 -13.57 11.65 2.07
N HIS A 291 -12.44 11.00 2.38
CA HIS A 291 -11.56 10.37 1.40
C HIS A 291 -11.78 8.85 1.28
N TYR A 292 -12.30 8.21 2.33
CA TYR A 292 -12.86 6.85 2.37
C TYR A 292 -14.31 6.83 1.83
N ILE A 293 -14.54 7.51 0.70
CA ILE A 293 -15.85 7.54 0.02
C ILE A 293 -15.53 7.51 -1.46
N CYS A 294 -16.11 6.56 -2.19
CA CYS A 294 -15.83 6.35 -3.60
C CYS A 294 -14.32 6.10 -3.88
N ASP A 295 -13.61 5.38 -3.02
CA ASP A 295 -12.21 4.98 -3.26
C ASP A 295 -12.05 3.59 -3.92
N GLY A 296 -13.08 2.75 -3.77
CA GLY A 296 -13.22 1.41 -4.30
C GLY A 296 -13.19 0.29 -3.25
N ASP A 297 -12.73 0.55 -2.03
CA ASP A 297 -12.86 -0.38 -0.90
C ASP A 297 -14.23 -0.23 -0.23
N GLN A 298 -14.78 -1.33 0.31
CA GLN A 298 -15.96 -1.25 1.18
C GLN A 298 -15.52 -0.83 2.59
N ASP A 299 -15.86 0.39 2.98
CA ASP A 299 -15.54 0.96 4.29
C ASP A 299 -16.67 0.84 5.32
N CYS A 300 -17.93 1.03 4.91
CA CYS A 300 -19.09 0.78 5.76
C CYS A 300 -19.55 -0.68 5.65
N GLU A 301 -20.10 -1.25 6.73
CA GLU A 301 -20.63 -2.63 6.71
C GLU A 301 -21.80 -2.80 5.72
N ASP A 302 -22.53 -1.72 5.46
CA ASP A 302 -23.62 -1.64 4.47
C ASP A 302 -23.18 -1.24 3.04
N GLY A 303 -21.93 -0.86 2.83
CA GLY A 303 -21.41 -0.36 1.55
C GLY A 303 -21.97 0.99 1.09
N SER A 304 -22.54 1.79 2.00
CA SER A 304 -23.14 3.11 1.71
C SER A 304 -22.15 4.17 1.23
N ASP A 305 -20.85 3.91 1.39
CA ASP A 305 -19.68 4.67 0.95
C ASP A 305 -19.31 4.49 -0.54
N GLU A 306 -19.68 3.36 -1.16
CA GLU A 306 -19.34 3.00 -2.55
C GLU A 306 -20.52 3.08 -3.54
N VAL A 307 -21.66 3.61 -3.08
CA VAL A 307 -22.90 3.76 -3.86
C VAL A 307 -23.15 5.22 -4.24
N ASP A 308 -23.91 5.40 -5.34
CA ASP A 308 -24.16 6.68 -6.04
C ASP A 308 -22.91 7.48 -6.48
N CYS A 309 -21.71 6.91 -6.33
CA CYS A 309 -20.45 7.53 -6.73
C CYS A 309 -20.44 8.01 -8.18
N THR A 310 -20.03 9.27 -8.37
CA THR A 310 -19.86 9.88 -9.70
C THR A 310 -18.45 9.64 -10.25
N ARG A 311 -18.30 9.72 -11.58
CA ARG A 311 -16.98 9.60 -12.24
C ARG A 311 -15.93 10.61 -11.73
N SER A 312 -16.38 11.76 -11.22
CA SER A 312 -15.56 12.82 -10.65
C SER A 312 -15.19 12.60 -9.18
N TRP A 313 -15.83 11.65 -8.49
CA TRP A 313 -15.58 11.37 -7.07
C TRP A 313 -14.76 10.09 -6.84
N CYS A 314 -14.84 9.12 -7.77
CA CYS A 314 -14.00 7.92 -7.73
C CYS A 314 -12.51 8.27 -7.62
N LYS A 315 -11.81 7.73 -6.61
CA LYS A 315 -10.33 7.77 -6.54
C LYS A 315 -9.71 6.80 -7.54
N GLY A 316 -10.32 5.61 -7.66
CA GLY A 316 -9.97 4.59 -8.64
C GLY A 316 -10.68 4.75 -10.00
N TYR A 317 -11.02 3.62 -10.61
CA TYR A 317 -11.65 3.53 -11.92
C TYR A 317 -13.19 3.50 -11.83
N TYR A 318 -13.85 4.54 -12.34
CA TYR A 318 -15.32 4.55 -12.46
C TYR A 318 -15.81 3.44 -13.43
N CYS A 319 -16.58 2.50 -12.89
CA CYS A 319 -17.20 1.38 -13.60
C CYS A 319 -18.72 1.63 -13.75
N PRO A 320 -19.19 2.34 -14.80
CA PRO A 320 -20.59 2.73 -14.93
C PRO A 320 -21.52 1.51 -14.98
N ARG A 321 -22.31 1.32 -13.92
CA ARG A 321 -23.33 0.27 -13.83
C ARG A 321 -24.72 0.77 -14.24
N LYS A 322 -25.60 -0.17 -14.59
CA LYS A 322 -27.03 0.10 -14.73
C LYS A 322 -27.70 -0.03 -13.36
N ARG A 323 -28.13 1.10 -12.78
CA ARG A 323 -28.94 1.25 -11.54
C ARG A 323 -28.48 0.43 -10.31
N GLY A 324 -27.86 1.12 -9.36
CA GLY A 324 -27.94 0.74 -7.93
C GLY A 324 -26.93 -0.27 -7.38
N ARG A 325 -25.68 -0.31 -7.86
CA ARG A 325 -24.56 -1.01 -7.20
C ARG A 325 -23.21 -0.35 -7.53
N VAL A 326 -22.25 -0.47 -6.61
CA VAL A 326 -20.80 -0.14 -6.67
C VAL A 326 -20.33 0.42 -8.02
N ASN A 327 -19.96 1.71 -8.00
CA ASN A 327 -19.62 2.51 -9.17
C ASN A 327 -18.11 2.81 -9.30
N CYS A 328 -17.33 2.72 -8.22
CA CYS A 328 -15.87 2.81 -8.28
C CYS A 328 -15.27 1.42 -8.06
N VAL A 329 -14.07 1.18 -8.61
CA VAL A 329 -13.28 -0.04 -8.41
C VAL A 329 -11.80 0.31 -8.55
N HIS A 330 -10.90 -0.52 -8.06
CA HIS A 330 -9.46 -0.26 -8.12
C HIS A 330 -8.90 -0.33 -9.54
N SER A 331 -9.51 -1.13 -10.44
CA SER A 331 -8.98 -1.29 -11.81
C SER A 331 -9.99 -1.48 -12.95
N ARG A 332 -9.55 -1.16 -14.17
CA ARG A 332 -10.27 -1.53 -15.41
C ARG A 332 -10.33 -3.06 -15.64
N LYS A 333 -9.46 -3.85 -15.00
CA LYS A 333 -9.45 -5.33 -15.05
C LYS A 333 -10.63 -5.90 -14.25
N GLU A 334 -10.81 -5.39 -13.04
CA GLU A 334 -11.88 -5.68 -12.11
C GLU A 334 -13.26 -5.21 -12.63
N CYS A 335 -13.37 -4.00 -13.17
CA CYS A 335 -14.59 -3.57 -13.88
C CYS A 335 -14.95 -4.51 -15.05
N ARG A 336 -13.97 -5.14 -15.72
CA ARG A 336 -14.24 -6.19 -16.73
C ARG A 336 -14.66 -7.52 -16.09
N ALA A 337 -14.11 -7.89 -14.93
CA ALA A 337 -14.50 -9.09 -14.19
C ALA A 337 -15.95 -9.01 -13.68
N ILE A 338 -16.33 -7.92 -13.01
CA ILE A 338 -17.71 -7.66 -12.54
C ILE A 338 -18.72 -7.66 -13.70
N ARG A 339 -18.31 -7.17 -14.89
CA ARG A 339 -19.14 -7.20 -16.10
C ARG A 339 -19.16 -8.57 -16.81
N ARG A 340 -18.26 -9.50 -16.47
CA ARG A 340 -18.29 -10.91 -16.90
C ARG A 340 -19.19 -11.74 -15.99
N THR A 341 -18.99 -11.68 -14.67
CA THR A 341 -19.79 -12.43 -13.68
C THR A 341 -21.28 -12.09 -13.81
N TRP A 342 -21.62 -10.80 -13.93
CA TRP A 342 -23.02 -10.39 -14.13
C TRP A 342 -23.61 -10.90 -15.46
N ARG A 343 -22.82 -10.96 -16.54
CA ARG A 343 -23.26 -11.54 -17.82
C ARG A 343 -23.46 -13.06 -17.74
N GLN A 344 -22.68 -13.74 -16.91
CA GLN A 344 -22.82 -15.17 -16.64
C GLN A 344 -24.10 -15.45 -15.85
N TRP A 345 -24.30 -14.75 -14.72
CA TRP A 345 -25.54 -14.81 -13.93
C TRP A 345 -26.78 -14.55 -14.80
N GLN A 346 -26.73 -13.56 -15.70
CA GLN A 346 -27.83 -13.31 -16.65
C GLN A 346 -28.12 -14.45 -17.62
N LYS A 347 -27.12 -15.29 -17.97
CA LYS A 347 -27.35 -16.50 -18.79
C LYS A 347 -27.97 -17.61 -17.95
N GLU A 348 -27.43 -17.86 -16.76
CA GLU A 348 -27.90 -18.88 -15.82
C GLU A 348 -29.38 -18.63 -15.47
N GLN A 349 -29.74 -17.40 -15.09
CA GLN A 349 -31.12 -17.01 -14.82
C GLN A 349 -32.05 -17.17 -16.03
N ARG A 350 -31.57 -16.93 -17.26
CA ARG A 350 -32.35 -17.19 -18.48
C ARG A 350 -32.57 -18.69 -18.71
N SER A 351 -31.58 -19.53 -18.41
CA SER A 351 -31.70 -20.98 -18.52
C SER A 351 -32.68 -21.55 -17.49
N VAL A 352 -32.60 -21.09 -16.24
CA VAL A 352 -33.56 -21.46 -15.17
C VAL A 352 -34.99 -21.03 -15.54
N ARG A 353 -35.16 -19.83 -16.10
CA ARG A 353 -36.47 -19.31 -16.52
C ARG A 353 -37.04 -19.96 -17.78
N MET A 354 -36.26 -20.78 -18.48
CA MET A 354 -36.74 -21.67 -19.56
C MET A 354 -37.12 -23.07 -19.04
N SER A 355 -36.67 -23.46 -17.85
CA SER A 355 -36.94 -24.78 -17.26
C SER A 355 -37.92 -24.78 -16.07
N SER A 356 -38.28 -23.61 -15.52
CA SER A 356 -39.38 -23.47 -14.56
C SER A 356 -40.32 -22.31 -14.93
N LEU A 357 -41.60 -22.62 -15.11
CA LEU A 357 -42.67 -21.64 -15.36
C LEU A 357 -43.31 -21.10 -14.06
N HIS A 358 -43.05 -21.71 -12.90
CA HIS A 358 -43.70 -21.37 -11.62
C HIS A 358 -42.69 -21.39 -10.47
N ALA A 359 -41.80 -20.40 -10.43
CA ALA A 359 -40.93 -20.12 -9.29
C ALA A 359 -40.76 -18.59 -9.09
N PRO A 360 -40.69 -18.09 -7.85
CA PRO A 360 -40.42 -16.67 -7.56
C PRO A 360 -39.01 -16.27 -8.01
N SER A 361 -38.79 -14.97 -8.21
CA SER A 361 -37.52 -14.45 -8.75
C SER A 361 -36.43 -14.40 -7.67
N PRO A 362 -35.28 -15.11 -7.83
CA PRO A 362 -34.16 -14.98 -6.90
C PRO A 362 -33.46 -13.63 -7.08
N SER A 363 -33.01 -13.04 -5.98
CA SER A 363 -32.23 -11.80 -6.00
C SER A 363 -30.84 -12.00 -6.63
N PRO A 364 -30.32 -11.01 -7.40
CA PRO A 364 -28.94 -11.06 -7.89
C PRO A 364 -27.96 -11.03 -6.70
N PRO A 365 -26.91 -11.87 -6.68
CA PRO A 365 -26.05 -12.06 -5.52
C PRO A 365 -25.44 -10.74 -5.04
N THR A 366 -25.58 -10.44 -3.75
CA THR A 366 -24.68 -9.54 -3.02
C THR A 366 -23.36 -10.27 -2.77
N GLU A 367 -22.29 -9.51 -2.51
CA GLU A 367 -20.97 -10.06 -2.16
C GLU A 367 -20.91 -10.27 -0.64
N GLN A 368 -21.79 -11.14 -0.14
CA GLN A 368 -22.00 -11.40 1.27
C GLN A 368 -21.76 -12.89 1.57
N GLY A 369 -20.49 -13.24 1.73
CA GLY A 369 -20.08 -14.32 2.62
C GLY A 369 -20.10 -13.80 4.05
N ALA A 370 -21.30 -13.50 4.56
CA ALA A 370 -21.53 -13.02 5.91
C ALA A 370 -22.60 -13.91 6.54
N GLU A 371 -22.16 -14.95 7.26
CA GLU A 371 -23.04 -15.67 8.19
C GLU A 371 -23.46 -14.70 9.30
N GLU A 372 -24.69 -14.83 9.78
CA GLU A 372 -25.19 -14.00 10.88
C GLU A 372 -24.34 -14.26 12.14
N CYS A 373 -23.55 -13.26 12.54
CA CYS A 373 -22.89 -13.25 13.84
C CYS A 373 -23.96 -13.16 14.93
N THR A 374 -24.41 -14.33 15.41
CA THR A 374 -25.23 -14.42 16.62
C THR A 374 -24.46 -13.82 17.80
N GLU A 375 -25.16 -13.17 18.74
CA GLU A 375 -24.50 -12.40 19.81
C GLU A 375 -23.58 -13.27 20.71
N ASP A 376 -23.80 -14.59 20.75
CA ASP A 376 -22.95 -15.59 21.41
C ASP A 376 -21.49 -15.57 20.92
N MET A 377 -21.24 -15.22 19.65
CA MET A 377 -19.86 -15.09 19.12
C MET A 377 -19.16 -13.81 19.58
N ILE A 378 -19.91 -12.73 19.84
CA ILE A 378 -19.36 -11.44 20.28
C ILE A 378 -18.90 -11.51 21.74
N GLU A 379 -19.52 -12.36 22.56
CA GLU A 379 -19.11 -12.55 23.95
C GLU A 379 -17.80 -13.35 24.07
N ARG A 380 -17.58 -14.35 23.20
CA ARG A 380 -16.35 -15.17 23.19
C ARG A 380 -15.10 -14.37 22.80
N LEU A 381 -15.23 -13.28 22.04
CA LEU A 381 -14.11 -12.39 21.69
C LEU A 381 -13.66 -11.46 22.84
N LYS A 382 -14.34 -11.45 23.99
CA LYS A 382 -13.96 -10.64 25.16
C LYS A 382 -12.97 -11.32 26.10
N ILE A 383 -12.68 -12.61 25.90
CA ILE A 383 -11.78 -13.40 26.74
C ILE A 383 -10.45 -13.59 26.01
N PHE A 384 -9.58 -12.56 26.04
CA PHE A 384 -8.10 -12.68 26.02
C PHE A 384 -7.42 -11.30 26.16
N SER A 385 -7.76 -10.56 27.23
CA SER A 385 -6.82 -9.61 27.83
C SER A 385 -6.14 -10.32 29.00
N VAL A 386 -4.87 -10.71 28.84
CA VAL A 386 -4.05 -11.29 29.91
C VAL A 386 -2.83 -10.39 30.10
N GLU A 387 -2.87 -9.69 31.23
CA GLU A 387 -1.80 -8.99 31.98
C GLU A 387 -0.63 -8.36 31.19
#